data_AF-A0A817XV37-F1
#
_entry.id   AF-A0A817XV37-F1
#
_cell.length_a   1.000
_cell.length_b   1.000
_cell.length_c   1.000
_cell.angle_alpha   90.00
_cell.angle_beta   90.00
_cell.angle_gamma   90.00
#
_symmetry.space_group_name_H-M   'P 1'
#
loop_
_entity.id
_entity.type
_entity.pdbx_description
1 polymer ?
#
loop_
_entity_poly.entity_id
_entity_poly.type
_entity_poly.pdbx_seq_one_letter_code
_entity_poly.pdbx_strand_id
1 'polypeptide(L)'
;MAQQCGRDEPFDIYAYFKRFTMDTIWSCGFGLDTDMQNNVNDPYLLHSQQFFLPDKIRQSIFVLNRLIEELSKVWVMIAGYETTSTALAYATYILATHPEEQRTLQEHIDTHFNPETEDIMPTYEIVSEMDYLNMFIQETLRMFPIAPVAITRQSTEDFSIQDIGVVPAGTLITVDMYNLHYNPDLWGPLDPNEFHPERFATKRHPMAWIPFGAGPRNCIGMRFALFEMKILLVRLLKMYTLIDC
;
A
#
# COMPACT_ATOMS: atom_id res chain seq x y z
N MET A 1 16.07 -8.52 -11.10
CA MET A 1 16.07 -9.09 -9.73
C MET A 1 16.85 -10.40 -9.67
N ALA A 2 16.34 -11.54 -10.16
CA ALA A 2 17.01 -12.85 -10.03
C ALA A 2 18.49 -12.87 -10.48
N GLN A 3 18.83 -12.22 -11.61
CA GLN A 3 20.22 -12.09 -12.08
C GLN A 3 21.12 -11.25 -11.17
N GLN A 4 20.57 -10.24 -10.48
CA GLN A 4 21.32 -9.40 -9.53
C GLN A 4 21.49 -10.14 -8.19
N CYS A 5 20.43 -10.80 -7.72
CA CYS A 5 20.49 -11.66 -6.54
C CYS A 5 21.51 -12.79 -6.70
N GLY A 6 21.56 -13.45 -7.87
CA GLY A 6 22.55 -14.50 -8.15
C GLY A 6 24.00 -14.01 -8.26
N ARG A 7 24.24 -12.70 -8.23
CA ARG A 7 25.56 -12.06 -8.23
C ARG A 7 25.88 -11.36 -6.89
N ASP A 8 25.02 -11.50 -5.89
CA ASP A 8 25.10 -10.80 -4.60
C ASP A 8 25.26 -9.26 -4.76
N GLU A 9 24.64 -8.69 -5.80
CA GLU A 9 24.68 -7.26 -6.05
C GLU A 9 23.50 -6.55 -5.35
N PRO A 10 23.75 -5.43 -4.62
CA PRO A 10 22.67 -4.64 -4.06
C PRO A 10 21.82 -4.02 -5.18
N PHE A 11 20.51 -3.90 -4.93
CA PHE A 11 19.60 -3.25 -5.87
C PHE A 11 18.55 -2.43 -5.12
N ASP A 12 18.03 -1.42 -5.81
CA ASP A 12 16.94 -0.59 -5.31
C ASP A 12 15.60 -1.34 -5.42
N ILE A 13 15.15 -1.89 -4.30
CA ILE A 13 13.88 -2.63 -4.20
C ILE A 13 12.67 -1.71 -4.41
N TYR A 14 12.78 -0.44 -4.05
CA TYR A 14 11.69 0.53 -4.21
C TYR A 14 11.45 0.86 -5.69
N ALA A 15 12.53 1.03 -6.46
CA ALA A 15 12.45 1.18 -7.92
C ALA A 15 11.88 -0.07 -8.60
N TYR A 16 12.06 -1.27 -8.02
CA TYR A 16 11.41 -2.49 -8.50
C TYR A 16 9.90 -2.47 -8.22
N PHE A 17 9.47 -2.15 -7.00
CA PHE A 17 8.05 -2.07 -6.64
C PHE A 17 7.30 -1.04 -7.46
N LYS A 18 7.92 0.12 -7.72
CA LYS A 18 7.35 1.13 -8.63
C LYS A 18 7.00 0.54 -10.00
N ARG A 19 7.94 -0.17 -10.62
CA ARG A 19 7.72 -0.79 -11.94
C ARG A 19 6.67 -1.88 -11.88
N PHE A 20 6.75 -2.77 -10.88
CA PHE A 20 5.80 -3.85 -10.66
C PHE A 20 4.36 -3.33 -10.50
N THR A 21 4.15 -2.35 -9.62
CA THR A 21 2.82 -1.78 -9.39
C THR A 21 2.28 -1.11 -10.63
N MET A 22 3.10 -0.35 -11.34
CA MET A 22 2.64 0.31 -12.55
C MET A 22 2.23 -0.69 -13.62
N ASP A 23 3.06 -1.70 -13.86
CA ASP A 23 2.81 -2.78 -14.81
C ASP A 23 1.51 -3.53 -14.47
N THR A 24 1.29 -3.83 -13.19
CA THR A 24 0.08 -4.51 -12.68
C THR A 24 -1.16 -3.66 -12.90
N ILE A 25 -1.13 -2.36 -12.61
CA ILE A 25 -2.30 -1.49 -12.82
C ILE A 25 -2.61 -1.35 -14.32
N TRP A 26 -1.59 -1.17 -15.17
CA TRP A 26 -1.81 -1.02 -16.61
C TRP A 26 -2.32 -2.30 -17.29
N SER A 27 -1.69 -3.43 -16.97
CA SER A 27 -2.08 -4.72 -17.56
C SER A 27 -3.41 -5.23 -17.02
N CYS A 28 -3.58 -5.33 -15.70
CA CYS A 28 -4.81 -5.86 -15.11
C CYS A 28 -5.95 -4.85 -15.06
N GLY A 29 -5.66 -3.58 -14.78
CA GLY A 29 -6.67 -2.54 -14.62
C GLY A 29 -7.17 -1.96 -15.95
N PHE A 30 -6.29 -1.85 -16.95
CA PHE A 30 -6.59 -1.21 -18.23
C PHE A 30 -6.43 -2.11 -19.46
N GLY A 31 -5.96 -3.36 -19.29
CA GLY A 31 -5.80 -4.31 -20.40
C GLY A 31 -4.69 -3.93 -21.38
N LEU A 32 -3.69 -3.16 -20.95
CA LEU A 32 -2.57 -2.78 -21.78
C LEU A 32 -1.47 -3.84 -21.72
N ASP A 33 -0.88 -4.15 -22.87
CA ASP A 33 0.31 -5.01 -22.95
C ASP A 33 1.54 -4.18 -22.58
N THR A 34 1.95 -4.27 -21.31
CA THR A 34 3.11 -3.57 -20.76
C THR A 34 4.11 -4.56 -20.19
N ASP A 35 5.39 -4.20 -20.22
CA ASP A 35 6.45 -5.03 -19.62
C ASP A 35 7.45 -4.15 -18.88
N MET A 36 6.95 -3.34 -17.94
CA MET A 36 7.79 -2.34 -17.25
C MET A 36 8.80 -3.00 -16.29
N GLN A 37 8.55 -4.25 -15.91
CA GLN A 37 9.43 -5.02 -15.04
C GLN A 37 10.72 -5.42 -15.76
N ASN A 38 10.63 -5.85 -17.03
CA ASN A 38 11.80 -6.25 -17.82
C ASN A 38 12.31 -5.14 -18.76
N ASN A 39 11.49 -4.14 -19.06
CA ASN A 39 11.85 -3.00 -19.90
C ASN A 39 11.82 -1.67 -19.12
N VAL A 40 12.99 -1.23 -18.64
CA VAL A 40 13.13 0.07 -17.94
C VAL A 40 12.89 1.28 -18.85
N ASN A 41 12.88 1.09 -20.16
CA ASN A 41 12.58 2.14 -21.15
C ASN A 41 11.15 2.01 -21.69
N ASP A 42 10.27 1.28 -21.00
CA ASP A 42 8.88 1.18 -21.37
C ASP A 42 8.26 2.60 -21.49
N PRO A 43 7.62 2.94 -22.63
CA PRO A 43 7.07 4.27 -22.82
C PRO A 43 6.10 4.66 -21.71
N TYR A 44 5.23 3.75 -21.26
CA TYR A 44 4.27 4.06 -20.21
C TYR A 44 4.97 4.34 -18.88
N LEU A 45 6.08 3.65 -18.57
CA LEU A 45 6.90 3.93 -17.39
C LEU A 45 7.48 5.34 -17.42
N LEU A 46 8.12 5.71 -18.53
CA LEU A 46 8.76 7.01 -18.69
C LEU A 46 7.75 8.15 -18.67
N HIS A 47 6.62 8.01 -19.37
CA HIS A 47 5.57 9.03 -19.38
C HIS A 47 4.93 9.18 -18.00
N SER A 48 4.67 8.07 -17.30
CA SER A 48 4.06 8.12 -15.96
C SER A 48 4.95 8.83 -14.95
N GLN A 49 6.27 8.59 -14.98
CA GLN A 49 7.23 9.28 -14.11
C GLN A 49 7.23 10.81 -14.31
N GLN A 50 6.97 11.29 -15.53
CA GLN A 50 6.88 12.73 -15.80
C GLN A 50 5.72 13.42 -15.08
N PHE A 51 4.62 12.70 -14.79
CA PHE A 51 3.49 13.27 -14.03
C PHE A 51 3.83 13.55 -12.56
N PHE A 52 4.88 12.91 -12.03
CA PHE A 52 5.33 13.06 -10.65
C PHE A 52 6.48 14.06 -10.49
N LEU A 53 7.01 14.61 -11.60
CA LEU A 53 8.02 15.67 -11.56
C LEU A 53 7.38 17.02 -11.15
N PRO A 54 8.09 17.84 -10.36
CA PRO A 54 7.56 19.10 -9.87
C PRO A 54 7.62 20.18 -10.96
N ASP A 55 6.65 20.20 -11.87
CA ASP A 55 6.55 21.24 -12.91
C ASP A 55 5.13 21.76 -13.14
N LYS A 56 5.04 22.95 -13.78
CA LYS A 56 3.80 23.67 -14.17
C LYS A 56 2.77 22.81 -14.90
N ILE A 57 3.21 21.68 -15.46
CA ILE A 57 2.42 20.65 -16.13
C ILE A 57 1.35 20.04 -15.20
N ARG A 58 1.64 19.87 -13.90
CA ARG A 58 0.70 19.30 -12.91
C ARG A 58 -0.59 20.11 -12.76
N GLN A 59 -0.49 21.43 -12.84
CA GLN A 59 -1.67 22.33 -12.77
C GLN A 59 -2.50 22.28 -14.06
N SER A 60 -1.85 22.28 -15.23
CA SER A 60 -2.54 22.22 -16.51
C SER A 60 -3.27 20.89 -16.73
N ILE A 61 -2.68 19.77 -16.29
CA ILE A 61 -3.30 18.44 -16.32
C ILE A 61 -4.50 18.38 -15.38
N PHE A 62 -4.40 18.95 -14.17
CA PHE A 62 -5.53 19.03 -13.26
C PHE A 62 -6.74 19.76 -13.87
N VAL A 63 -6.50 20.84 -14.62
CA VAL A 63 -7.53 21.61 -15.31
C VAL A 63 -8.11 20.84 -16.52
N LEU A 64 -7.26 20.21 -17.35
CA LEU A 64 -7.70 19.44 -18.52
C LEU A 64 -8.50 18.18 -18.11
N ASN A 65 -8.14 17.54 -16.99
CA ASN A 65 -8.80 16.35 -16.45
C ASN A 65 -10.27 16.60 -16.07
N ARG A 66 -10.65 17.85 -15.79
CA ARG A 66 -12.04 18.21 -15.52
C ARG A 66 -12.91 18.17 -16.78
N LEU A 67 -12.29 18.04 -17.97
CA LEU A 67 -12.94 18.16 -19.28
C LEU A 67 -12.97 16.84 -20.07
N ILE A 68 -12.23 15.79 -19.67
CA ILE A 68 -12.11 14.54 -20.46
C ILE A 68 -12.17 13.30 -19.54
N GLU A 69 -13.21 12.47 -19.70
CA GLU A 69 -13.43 11.24 -18.90
C GLU A 69 -12.30 10.21 -19.04
N GLU A 70 -11.66 10.11 -20.22
CA GLU A 70 -10.53 9.20 -20.47
C GLU A 70 -9.29 9.49 -19.60
N LEU A 71 -9.18 10.69 -19.02
CA LEU A 71 -8.08 11.05 -18.12
C LEU A 71 -8.28 10.56 -16.67
N SER A 72 -9.47 10.02 -16.34
CA SER A 72 -9.70 9.37 -15.04
C SER A 72 -8.74 8.20 -14.78
N LYS A 73 -8.34 7.51 -15.85
CA LYS A 73 -7.37 6.40 -15.83
C LYS A 73 -6.02 6.85 -15.25
N VAL A 74 -5.57 8.05 -15.63
CA VAL A 74 -4.32 8.65 -15.15
C VAL A 74 -4.34 8.90 -13.64
N TRP A 75 -5.49 9.25 -13.05
CA TRP A 75 -5.60 9.42 -11.60
C TRP A 75 -5.56 8.12 -10.82
N VAL A 76 -6.16 7.04 -11.36
CA VAL A 76 -6.06 5.71 -10.75
C VAL A 76 -4.60 5.24 -10.76
N MET A 77 -3.90 5.46 -11.87
CA MET A 77 -2.46 5.20 -11.96
C MET A 77 -1.65 5.99 -10.94
N ILE A 78 -1.86 7.31 -10.89
CA ILE A 78 -1.10 8.19 -9.99
C ILE A 78 -1.36 7.82 -8.53
N ALA A 79 -2.62 7.52 -8.19
CA ALA A 79 -3.00 7.16 -6.83
C ALA A 79 -2.45 5.79 -6.41
N GLY A 80 -2.46 4.80 -7.29
CA GLY A 80 -2.01 3.43 -6.97
C GLY A 80 -0.49 3.26 -7.00
N TYR A 81 0.19 3.88 -7.97
CA TYR A 81 1.62 3.71 -8.23
C TYR A 81 2.50 4.05 -7.01
N GLU A 82 2.42 5.30 -6.54
CA GLU A 82 3.32 5.77 -5.49
C GLU A 82 2.93 5.16 -4.14
N THR A 83 1.63 4.93 -3.91
CA THR A 83 1.16 4.49 -2.60
C THR A 83 1.45 3.02 -2.34
N THR A 84 1.13 2.12 -3.27
CA THR A 84 1.39 0.68 -3.10
C THR A 84 2.88 0.37 -3.08
N SER A 85 3.67 1.00 -3.97
CA SER A 85 5.12 0.80 -3.97
C SER A 85 5.79 1.26 -2.68
N THR A 86 5.31 2.35 -2.07
CA THR A 86 5.81 2.84 -0.78
C THR A 86 5.37 1.93 0.37
N ALA A 87 4.15 1.40 0.35
CA ALA A 87 3.69 0.42 1.34
C ALA A 87 4.52 -0.88 1.28
N LEU A 88 4.86 -1.36 0.08
CA LEU A 88 5.75 -2.51 -0.12
C LEU A 88 7.18 -2.24 0.36
N ALA A 89 7.69 -1.03 0.15
CA ALA A 89 9.00 -0.62 0.67
C ALA A 89 9.03 -0.66 2.20
N TYR A 90 8.01 -0.14 2.88
CA TYR A 90 7.92 -0.24 4.34
C TYR A 90 7.78 -1.69 4.81
N ALA A 91 6.94 -2.49 4.16
CA ALA A 91 6.78 -3.91 4.48
C ALA A 91 8.12 -4.65 4.41
N THR A 92 8.86 -4.48 3.31
CA THR A 92 10.16 -5.14 3.13
C THR A 92 11.26 -4.58 4.01
N TYR A 93 11.22 -3.29 4.35
CA TYR A 93 12.11 -2.70 5.36
C TYR A 93 11.90 -3.34 6.74
N ILE A 94 10.64 -3.53 7.16
CA ILE A 94 10.33 -4.20 8.43
C ILE A 94 10.88 -5.64 8.41
N LEU A 95 10.63 -6.38 7.33
CA LEU A 95 11.10 -7.77 7.20
C LEU A 95 12.63 -7.87 7.22
N ALA A 96 13.33 -6.97 6.53
CA ALA A 96 14.79 -6.94 6.51
C ALA A 96 15.38 -6.59 7.89
N THR A 97 14.75 -5.69 8.63
CA THR A 97 15.23 -5.21 9.95
C THR A 97 14.74 -6.06 11.13
N HIS A 98 13.75 -6.93 10.93
CA HIS A 98 13.19 -7.83 11.94
C HIS A 98 13.22 -9.29 11.41
N PRO A 99 14.40 -9.96 11.44
CA PRO A 99 14.56 -11.30 10.85
C PRO A 99 13.65 -12.37 11.46
N GLU A 100 13.28 -12.22 12.73
CA GLU A 100 12.35 -13.15 13.40
C GLU A 100 10.93 -13.02 12.83
N GLU A 101 10.42 -11.79 12.63
CA GLU A 101 9.12 -11.54 11.97
C GLU A 101 9.13 -12.06 10.53
N GLN A 102 10.24 -11.87 9.81
CA GLN A 102 10.39 -12.41 8.46
C GLN A 102 10.35 -13.93 8.45
N ARG A 103 11.02 -14.60 9.40
CA ARG A 103 10.98 -16.06 9.53
C ARG A 103 9.55 -16.54 9.83
N THR A 104 8.87 -15.91 10.79
CA THR A 104 7.47 -16.24 11.11
C THR A 104 6.56 -16.09 9.90
N LEU A 105 6.71 -15.02 9.12
CA LEU A 105 5.93 -14.82 7.90
C LEU A 105 6.27 -15.86 6.82
N GLN A 106 7.55 -16.19 6.63
CA GLN A 106 7.98 -17.24 5.69
C GLN A 106 7.41 -18.61 6.09
N GLU A 107 7.57 -19.01 7.35
CA GLU A 107 7.04 -20.27 7.88
C GLU A 107 5.52 -20.35 7.70
N HIS A 108 4.79 -19.28 8.01
CA HIS A 108 3.36 -19.22 7.76
C HIS A 108 3.05 -19.33 6.27
N ILE A 109 3.76 -18.63 5.38
CA ILE A 109 3.53 -18.73 3.94
C ILE A 109 3.70 -20.19 3.49
N ASP A 110 4.77 -20.85 3.95
CA ASP A 110 5.09 -22.23 3.56
C ASP A 110 4.02 -23.24 4.00
N THR A 111 3.29 -23.01 5.09
CA THR A 111 2.19 -23.92 5.49
C THR A 111 1.02 -23.95 4.51
N HIS A 112 0.91 -22.95 3.62
CA HIS A 112 -0.16 -22.89 2.61
C HIS A 112 0.26 -23.47 1.26
N PHE A 113 1.50 -23.94 1.11
CA PHE A 113 1.94 -24.55 -0.15
C PHE A 113 2.40 -25.98 0.02
N ASN A 114 2.08 -26.83 -0.95
CA ASN A 114 2.64 -28.17 -1.02
C ASN A 114 4.02 -28.13 -1.71
N PRO A 115 5.12 -28.51 -1.01
CA PRO A 115 6.47 -28.52 -1.58
C PRO A 115 6.63 -29.40 -2.83
N GLU A 116 5.75 -30.40 -3.01
CA GLU A 116 5.89 -31.42 -4.06
C GLU A 116 5.04 -31.13 -5.31
N THR A 117 4.01 -30.29 -5.22
CA THR A 117 2.99 -30.21 -6.29
C THR A 117 2.61 -28.80 -6.72
N GLU A 118 3.00 -27.77 -5.98
CA GLU A 118 2.55 -26.41 -6.30
C GLU A 118 3.60 -25.61 -7.07
N ASP A 119 3.16 -25.11 -8.22
CA ASP A 119 3.86 -24.07 -8.96
C ASP A 119 4.05 -22.84 -8.05
N ILE A 120 5.15 -22.11 -8.24
CA ILE A 120 5.62 -21.02 -7.36
C ILE A 120 4.61 -19.85 -7.32
N MET A 121 3.60 -19.88 -8.19
CA MET A 121 2.61 -18.82 -8.38
C MET A 121 1.49 -18.89 -7.35
N PRO A 122 1.37 -17.91 -6.44
CA PRO A 122 0.24 -17.85 -5.51
C PRO A 122 -1.07 -17.55 -6.25
N THR A 123 -2.14 -18.27 -5.93
CA THR A 123 -3.50 -17.98 -6.42
C THR A 123 -4.22 -16.96 -5.53
N TYR A 124 -5.33 -16.42 -6.00
CA TYR A 124 -6.16 -15.50 -5.21
C TYR A 124 -6.69 -16.16 -3.94
N GLU A 125 -7.10 -17.41 -4.05
CA GLU A 125 -7.70 -18.21 -2.98
C GLU A 125 -6.68 -18.46 -1.87
N ILE A 126 -5.50 -18.96 -2.22
CA ILE A 126 -4.42 -19.25 -1.26
C ILE A 126 -4.03 -18.00 -0.47
N VAL A 127 -3.85 -16.88 -1.17
CA VAL A 127 -3.44 -15.61 -0.56
C VAL A 127 -4.53 -15.00 0.32
N SER A 128 -5.80 -15.28 0.03
CA SER A 128 -6.92 -14.78 0.80
C SER A 128 -7.03 -15.46 2.17
N GLU A 129 -6.51 -16.68 2.31
CA GLU A 129 -6.55 -17.49 3.53
C GLU A 129 -5.35 -17.26 4.48
N MET A 130 -4.36 -16.44 4.07
CA MET A 130 -3.15 -16.19 4.86
C MET A 130 -3.39 -15.12 5.94
N ASP A 131 -3.90 -15.53 7.10
CA ASP A 131 -4.27 -14.62 8.18
C ASP A 131 -3.11 -13.80 8.74
N TYR A 132 -1.93 -14.38 8.95
CA TYR A 132 -0.80 -13.60 9.46
C TYR A 132 -0.26 -12.62 8.42
N LEU A 133 -0.25 -12.97 7.13
CA LEU A 133 0.09 -12.01 6.07
C LEU A 133 -0.89 -10.83 6.07
N ASN A 134 -2.18 -11.09 6.30
CA ASN A 134 -3.19 -10.03 6.43
C ASN A 134 -2.87 -9.10 7.60
N MET A 135 -2.57 -9.68 8.77
CA MET A 135 -2.22 -8.95 9.97
C MET A 135 -0.92 -8.14 9.80
N PHE A 136 0.09 -8.73 9.17
CA PHE A 136 1.38 -8.09 8.87
C PHE A 136 1.20 -6.85 7.98
N ILE A 137 0.42 -6.96 6.90
CA ILE A 137 0.12 -5.83 6.02
C ILE A 137 -0.68 -4.76 6.77
N GLN A 138 -1.66 -5.17 7.59
CA GLN A 138 -2.45 -4.24 8.38
C GLN A 138 -1.61 -3.44 9.39
N GLU A 139 -0.67 -4.10 10.07
CA GLU A 139 0.26 -3.46 11.00
C GLU A 139 1.27 -2.57 10.30
N THR A 140 1.79 -2.99 9.15
CA THR A 140 2.64 -2.16 8.29
C THR A 140 1.93 -0.85 7.94
N LEU A 141 0.68 -0.93 7.48
CA LEU A 141 -0.11 0.25 7.09
C LEU A 141 -0.61 1.08 8.29
N ARG A 142 -0.69 0.47 9.49
CA ARG A 142 -0.96 1.20 10.72
C ARG A 142 0.22 2.09 11.10
N MET A 143 1.41 1.52 11.14
CA MET A 143 2.64 2.22 11.55
C MET A 143 3.16 3.17 10.46
N PHE A 144 2.96 2.84 9.19
CA PHE A 144 3.38 3.67 8.07
C PHE A 144 2.19 4.08 7.20
N PRO A 145 1.30 4.97 7.69
CA PRO A 145 0.23 5.48 6.87
C PRO A 145 0.78 6.33 5.72
N ILE A 146 0.49 5.94 4.48
CA ILE A 146 1.07 6.56 3.28
C ILE A 146 0.47 7.94 2.99
N ALA A 147 -0.82 8.12 3.30
CA ALA A 147 -1.57 9.35 3.01
C ALA A 147 -2.29 9.89 4.27
N PRO A 148 -1.54 10.25 5.34
CA PRO A 148 -2.11 10.54 6.66
C PRO A 148 -3.05 11.75 6.66
N VAL A 149 -2.88 12.69 5.74
CA VAL A 149 -3.68 13.93 5.61
C VAL A 149 -4.81 13.83 4.56
N ALA A 150 -4.98 12.67 3.92
CA ALA A 150 -5.97 12.49 2.84
C ALA A 150 -7.42 12.64 3.32
N ILE A 151 -7.66 12.44 4.61
CA ILE A 151 -8.99 12.54 5.24
C ILE A 151 -9.20 13.97 5.74
N THR A 152 -9.25 14.91 4.80
CA THR A 152 -9.56 16.32 5.08
C THR A 152 -10.89 16.72 4.42
N ARG A 153 -11.75 17.44 5.13
CA ARG A 153 -13.06 17.93 4.64
C ARG A 153 -13.23 19.40 4.98
N GLN A 154 -14.02 20.11 4.18
CA GLN A 154 -14.48 21.45 4.49
C GLN A 154 -15.96 21.37 4.87
N SER A 155 -16.34 21.98 6.00
CA SER A 155 -17.74 22.10 6.38
C SER A 155 -18.50 22.99 5.39
N THR A 156 -19.68 22.56 4.97
CA THR A 156 -20.55 23.33 4.05
C THR A 156 -21.53 24.22 4.79
N GLU A 157 -21.80 23.90 6.05
CA GLU A 157 -22.70 24.60 6.95
C GLU A 157 -22.19 24.48 8.38
N ASP A 158 -22.75 25.28 9.28
CA ASP A 158 -22.48 25.18 10.71
C ASP A 158 -23.04 23.84 11.23
N PHE A 159 -22.23 23.07 11.95
CA PHE A 159 -22.68 21.81 12.54
C PHE A 159 -22.02 21.59 13.91
N SER A 160 -22.62 20.75 14.75
CA SER A 160 -22.09 20.47 16.09
C SER A 160 -21.40 19.11 16.13
N ILE A 161 -20.21 19.06 16.74
CA ILE A 161 -19.54 17.81 17.10
C ILE A 161 -19.68 17.61 18.60
N GLN A 162 -20.03 16.38 19.00
CA GLN A 162 -20.13 16.00 20.40
C GLN A 162 -18.84 16.33 21.15
N ASP A 163 -18.96 16.92 22.34
CA ASP A 163 -17.85 17.30 23.23
C ASP A 163 -16.88 18.38 22.69
N ILE A 164 -17.07 18.87 21.45
CA ILE A 164 -16.27 19.96 20.85
C ILE A 164 -17.11 21.23 20.67
N GLY A 165 -18.40 21.10 20.33
CA GLY A 165 -19.30 22.22 20.09
C GLY A 165 -19.50 22.53 18.60
N VAL A 166 -19.88 23.79 18.31
CA VAL A 166 -20.24 24.23 16.95
C VAL A 166 -18.98 24.46 16.12
N VAL A 167 -18.92 23.82 14.96
CA VAL A 167 -17.94 24.02 13.91
C VAL A 167 -18.57 24.91 12.82
N PRO A 168 -18.02 26.12 12.58
CA PRO A 168 -18.55 27.02 11.56
C PRO A 168 -18.41 26.46 10.15
N ALA A 169 -19.28 26.89 9.24
CA ALA A 169 -19.17 26.68 7.81
C ALA A 169 -17.83 27.18 7.26
N GLY A 170 -17.26 26.45 6.30
CA GLY A 170 -15.96 26.77 5.70
C GLY A 170 -14.74 26.27 6.47
N THR A 171 -14.93 25.65 7.65
CA THR A 171 -13.84 25.10 8.47
C THR A 171 -13.26 23.85 7.82
N LEU A 172 -11.93 23.79 7.73
CA LEU A 172 -11.20 22.57 7.34
C LEU A 172 -11.03 21.65 8.55
N ILE A 173 -11.37 20.38 8.36
CA ILE A 173 -11.33 19.34 9.38
C ILE A 173 -10.51 18.18 8.82
N THR A 174 -9.42 17.86 9.50
CA THR A 174 -8.53 16.75 9.13
C THR A 174 -8.55 15.72 10.24
N VAL A 175 -8.69 14.45 9.86
CA VAL A 175 -8.50 13.34 10.80
C VAL A 175 -7.00 13.11 10.95
N ASP A 176 -6.50 13.22 12.18
CA ASP A 176 -5.12 12.90 12.49
C ASP A 176 -4.91 11.39 12.55
N MET A 177 -4.53 10.82 11.41
CA MET A 177 -4.34 9.38 11.25
C MET A 177 -3.20 8.84 12.12
N TYR A 178 -2.13 9.63 12.35
CA TYR A 178 -1.02 9.19 13.20
C TYR A 178 -1.47 9.08 14.64
N ASN A 179 -2.09 10.12 15.20
CA ASN A 179 -2.58 10.05 16.57
C ASN A 179 -3.61 8.93 16.73
N LEU A 180 -4.48 8.70 15.75
CA LEU A 180 -5.42 7.59 15.76
C LEU A 180 -4.74 6.21 15.75
N HIS A 181 -3.76 6.01 14.87
CA HIS A 181 -3.07 4.74 14.69
C HIS A 181 -2.06 4.43 15.81
N TYR A 182 -1.59 5.45 16.53
CA TYR A 182 -0.66 5.32 17.66
C TYR A 182 -1.33 5.56 19.03
N ASN A 183 -2.66 5.69 19.08
CA ASN A 183 -3.39 5.91 20.33
C ASN A 183 -3.32 4.64 21.22
N PRO A 184 -2.74 4.69 22.43
CA PRO A 184 -2.66 3.55 23.34
C PRO A 184 -4.03 3.08 23.85
N ASP A 185 -5.02 3.95 23.92
CA ASP A 185 -6.39 3.58 24.33
C ASP A 185 -7.09 2.72 23.26
N LEU A 186 -6.71 2.89 21.99
CA LEU A 186 -7.26 2.12 20.87
C LEU A 186 -6.42 0.88 20.57
N TRP A 187 -5.10 0.97 20.69
CA TRP A 187 -4.15 -0.05 20.23
C TRP A 187 -3.45 -0.83 21.35
N GLY A 188 -3.72 -0.48 22.60
CA GLY A 188 -3.29 -1.24 23.79
C GLY A 188 -3.87 -2.65 23.86
N PRO A 189 -3.39 -3.47 24.81
CA PRO A 189 -2.50 -3.11 25.93
C PRO A 189 -1.00 -3.00 25.56
N LEU A 190 -0.61 -3.51 24.40
CA LEU A 190 0.76 -3.40 23.88
C LEU A 190 1.07 -1.98 23.40
N ASP A 191 2.34 -1.57 23.48
CA ASP A 191 2.76 -0.27 22.98
C ASP A 191 2.41 -0.14 21.48
N PRO A 192 1.68 0.91 21.05
CA PRO A 192 1.39 1.14 19.63
C PRO A 192 2.64 1.44 18.78
N ASN A 193 3.78 1.73 19.40
CA ASN A 193 5.05 1.95 18.70
C ASN A 193 5.78 0.65 18.36
N GLU A 194 5.43 -0.46 19.00
CA GLU A 194 5.98 -1.78 18.72
C GLU A 194 5.25 -2.40 17.53
N PHE A 195 6.01 -2.92 16.56
CA PHE A 195 5.46 -3.69 15.45
C PHE A 195 4.99 -5.05 15.97
N HIS A 196 3.68 -5.29 15.94
CA HIS A 196 3.11 -6.55 16.42
C HIS A 196 1.88 -6.91 15.59
N PRO A 197 2.04 -7.69 14.49
CA PRO A 197 0.96 -8.05 13.58
C PRO A 197 -0.27 -8.64 14.29
N GLU A 198 -0.07 -9.54 15.25
CA GLU A 198 -1.11 -10.30 15.93
C GLU A 198 -2.08 -9.41 16.72
N ARG A 199 -1.76 -8.13 16.95
CA ARG A 199 -2.74 -7.18 17.50
C ARG A 199 -4.02 -7.15 16.67
N PHE A 200 -3.95 -7.38 15.37
CA PHE A 200 -5.12 -7.41 14.48
C PHE A 200 -6.02 -8.65 14.64
N ALA A 201 -5.59 -9.67 15.39
CA ALA A 201 -6.49 -10.75 15.81
C ALA A 201 -7.59 -10.24 16.77
N THR A 202 -7.34 -9.14 17.47
CA THR A 202 -8.34 -8.51 18.35
C THR A 202 -9.21 -7.53 17.55
N LYS A 203 -10.52 -7.79 17.55
CA LYS A 203 -11.50 -6.92 16.90
C LYS A 203 -11.58 -5.57 17.60
N ARG A 204 -11.40 -4.50 16.84
CA ARG A 204 -11.49 -3.10 17.30
C ARG A 204 -12.62 -2.35 16.60
N HIS A 205 -12.87 -1.12 17.04
CA HIS A 205 -13.76 -0.22 16.32
C HIS A 205 -13.24 -0.01 14.87
N PRO A 206 -14.09 -0.08 13.83
CA PRO A 206 -13.64 0.02 12.43
C PRO A 206 -12.90 1.31 12.09
N MET A 207 -13.18 2.39 12.82
CA MET A 207 -12.49 3.68 12.63
C MET A 207 -11.15 3.77 13.38
N ALA A 208 -10.67 2.72 14.06
CA ALA A 208 -9.34 2.72 14.67
C ALA A 208 -8.23 2.55 13.61
N TRP A 209 -8.55 1.92 12.47
CA TRP A 209 -7.61 1.63 11.38
C TRP A 209 -8.20 2.13 10.06
N ILE A 210 -7.67 3.23 9.53
CA ILE A 210 -8.19 3.91 8.33
C ILE A 210 -7.11 4.28 7.30
N PRO A 211 -6.11 3.42 7.00
CA PRO A 211 -5.06 3.76 6.04
C PRO A 211 -5.59 3.96 4.61
N PHE A 212 -6.77 3.42 4.32
CA PHE A 212 -7.48 3.60 3.04
C PHE A 212 -8.60 4.65 3.12
N GLY A 213 -8.67 5.44 4.19
CA GLY A 213 -9.77 6.35 4.46
C GLY A 213 -11.04 5.65 4.95
N ALA A 214 -12.11 6.42 5.10
CA ALA A 214 -13.39 5.94 5.60
C ALA A 214 -14.57 6.63 4.89
N GLY A 215 -15.75 6.02 5.00
CA GLY A 215 -16.99 6.53 4.42
C GLY A 215 -17.06 6.39 2.89
N PRO A 216 -17.94 7.15 2.21
CA PRO A 216 -18.23 6.99 0.77
C PRO A 216 -17.09 7.43 -0.16
N ARG A 217 -16.01 7.98 0.41
CA ARG A 217 -14.81 8.44 -0.31
C ARG A 217 -13.56 7.68 0.16
N ASN A 218 -13.74 6.46 0.67
CA ASN A 218 -12.63 5.56 0.94
C ASN A 218 -11.94 5.13 -0.37
N CYS A 219 -10.75 4.55 -0.26
CA CYS A 219 -9.95 4.15 -1.41
C CYS A 219 -10.70 3.11 -2.26
N ILE A 220 -11.05 3.49 -3.49
CA ILE A 220 -11.66 2.60 -4.47
C ILE A 220 -10.75 1.43 -4.85
N GLY A 221 -9.43 1.64 -4.78
CA GLY A 221 -8.40 0.64 -5.09
C GLY A 221 -7.99 -0.25 -3.92
N MET A 222 -8.59 -0.13 -2.74
CA MET A 222 -8.14 -0.84 -1.52
C MET A 222 -7.98 -2.35 -1.73
N ARG A 223 -8.98 -3.01 -2.31
CA ARG A 223 -8.94 -4.47 -2.53
C ARG A 223 -7.86 -4.88 -3.52
N PHE A 224 -7.69 -4.10 -4.58
CA PHE A 224 -6.67 -4.32 -5.59
C PHE A 224 -5.27 -4.16 -4.98
N ALA A 225 -5.02 -3.05 -4.28
CA ALA A 225 -3.73 -2.77 -3.65
C ALA A 225 -3.35 -3.84 -2.60
N LEU A 226 -4.29 -4.24 -1.73
CA LEU A 226 -4.03 -5.30 -0.76
C LEU A 226 -3.72 -6.64 -1.45
N PHE A 227 -4.43 -6.96 -2.53
CA PHE A 227 -4.19 -8.21 -3.26
C PHE A 227 -2.82 -8.21 -3.96
N GLU A 228 -2.50 -7.12 -4.65
CA GLU A 228 -1.21 -6.88 -5.29
C GLU A 228 -0.05 -7.00 -4.28
N MET A 229 -0.16 -6.35 -3.12
CA MET A 229 0.85 -6.43 -2.07
C MET A 229 1.07 -7.86 -1.59
N LYS A 230 -0.01 -8.61 -1.34
CA LYS A 230 0.09 -9.97 -0.84
C LYS A 230 0.74 -10.91 -1.85
N ILE A 231 0.33 -10.89 -3.13
CA ILE A 231 0.95 -11.73 -4.16
C ILE A 231 2.44 -11.46 -4.22
N LEU A 232 2.83 -10.18 -4.25
CA LEU A 232 4.23 -9.82 -4.38
C LEU A 232 5.04 -10.27 -3.16
N LEU A 233 4.54 -10.04 -1.95
CA LEU A 233 5.21 -10.46 -0.71
C LEU A 233 5.35 -11.97 -0.63
N VAL A 234 4.28 -12.73 -0.93
CA VAL A 234 4.33 -14.20 -0.95
C VAL A 234 5.38 -14.69 -1.94
N ARG A 235 5.36 -14.17 -3.17
CA ARG A 235 6.32 -14.58 -4.19
C ARG A 235 7.76 -14.22 -3.81
N LEU A 236 7.96 -13.03 -3.24
CA LEU A 236 9.28 -12.56 -2.82
C LEU A 236 9.84 -13.45 -1.70
N LEU A 237 9.04 -13.72 -0.67
CA LEU A 237 9.45 -14.46 0.53
C LEU A 237 9.63 -15.96 0.29
N LYS A 238 8.93 -16.54 -0.69
CA LYS A 238 9.17 -17.92 -1.15
C LYS A 238 10.49 -18.08 -1.89
N MET A 239 11.01 -17.00 -2.48
CA MET A 239 12.19 -17.05 -3.34
C MET A 239 13.44 -16.50 -2.67
N TYR A 240 13.29 -15.57 -1.73
CA TYR A 240 14.40 -14.81 -1.17
C TYR A 240 14.18 -14.53 0.31
N THR A 241 15.29 -14.44 1.03
CA THR A 241 15.36 -13.81 2.35
C THR A 241 15.91 -12.39 2.16
N LEU A 242 15.18 -11.41 2.68
CA LEU A 242 15.55 -9.99 2.65
C LEU A 242 16.53 -9.70 3.77
N ILE A 243 17.62 -9.01 3.44
CA ILE A 243 18.65 -8.57 4.37
C ILE A 243 18.78 -7.05 4.27
N ASP A 244 19.11 -6.41 5.39
CA ASP A 244 19.54 -5.02 5.39
C ASP A 244 20.95 -4.89 4.78
N CYS A 245 21.23 -3.73 4.19
CA CYS A 245 22.49 -3.41 3.54
C CYS A 245 23.45 -2.65 4.45
#